data_AF-A0A9X1WJ21-F1
#
_entry.id   AF-A0A9X1WJ21-F1
#
_cell.length_a   1.000
_cell.length_b   1.000
_cell.length_c   1.000
_cell.angle_alpha   90.00
_cell.angle_beta   90.00
_cell.angle_gamma   90.00
#
_symmetry.space_group_name_H-M   'P 1'
#
loop_
_entity.id
_entity.type
_entity.pdbx_description
1 polymer ?
#
loop_
_entity_poly.entity_id
_entity_poly.type
_entity_poly.pdbx_seq_one_letter_code
_entity_poly.pdbx_strand_id
1 'polypeptide(L)'
;MTYTSPKYSKGEVRRAGKVLAGKEVQGISKPHASSVAANWRSSHAYPTWVIRSYLNTKLPFFIDEYLIASRTKKMPTIVSKLEEGIVSDLSSMQDIGGCRVVVGSIAEVRMVAEFLEKGATRTHAVKRKKDYLEKPKNSGYRGIHLISKYDSDRKPEYRGMQIETQVRTRLMHYWATTVEAVDLMSGSMLKRSHGNDNWKKFFVLVSDNIARAEGTERVLPQWSPSEVDRQIRALSSHLDVSGTLRGWSSVDYVRSHHDVEIVGNYFVVALSGSEARIFPYISSDDAENKYLELEADPDVNAVSVSAKDMEMVRSVYPNYFLDCQVFREYVEGI
;
A
#
# COMPACT_ATOMS: atom_id res chain seq x y z
N MET A 1 -6.96 -4.60 23.34
CA MET A 1 -5.97 -4.26 22.29
C MET A 1 -5.01 -3.23 22.88
N THR A 2 -3.77 -3.62 23.11
CA THR A 2 -2.67 -2.68 23.35
C THR A 2 -2.20 -2.16 22.00
N TYR A 3 -1.90 -0.86 21.95
CA TYR A 3 -1.29 -0.19 20.81
C TYR A 3 -0.08 0.57 21.32
N THR A 4 0.97 0.64 20.51
CA THR A 4 2.19 1.35 20.87
C THR A 4 1.94 2.86 20.99
N SER A 5 2.09 3.43 22.19
CA SER A 5 2.00 4.87 22.39
C SER A 5 3.26 5.60 21.88
N PRO A 6 3.13 6.83 21.36
CA PRO A 6 4.27 7.64 20.95
C PRO A 6 5.07 8.07 22.19
N LYS A 7 6.35 7.70 22.22
CA LYS A 7 7.27 7.96 23.35
C LYS A 7 8.08 9.24 23.20
N TYR A 8 8.18 9.75 21.98
CA TYR A 8 9.06 10.86 21.62
C TYR A 8 8.27 12.09 21.19
N SER A 9 8.79 13.27 21.49
CA SER A 9 8.22 14.54 21.02
C SER A 9 8.33 14.68 19.51
N LYS A 10 7.48 15.54 18.90
CA LYS A 10 7.58 15.84 17.46
C LYS A 10 8.94 16.42 17.07
N GLY A 11 9.58 17.17 17.98
CA GLY A 11 10.93 17.71 17.77
C GLY A 11 11.99 16.62 17.66
N GLU A 12 11.92 15.60 18.52
CA GLU A 12 12.80 14.42 18.46
C GLU A 12 12.55 13.60 17.19
N VAL A 13 11.28 13.35 16.83
CA VAL A 13 10.92 12.66 15.59
C VAL A 13 11.46 13.40 14.35
N ARG A 14 11.33 14.73 14.32
CA ARG A 14 11.89 15.56 13.25
C ARG A 14 13.42 15.45 13.18
N ARG A 15 14.11 15.48 14.32
CA ARG A 15 15.57 15.34 14.37
C ARG A 15 16.03 13.94 13.93
N ALA A 16 15.35 12.89 14.39
CA ALA A 16 15.59 11.52 13.95
C ALA A 16 15.40 11.38 12.43
N GLY A 17 14.34 11.96 11.87
CA GLY A 17 14.11 12.00 10.43
C GLY A 17 15.25 12.65 9.64
N LYS A 18 15.87 13.72 10.17
CA LYS A 18 17.06 14.34 9.55
C LYS A 18 18.26 13.39 9.53
N VAL A 19 18.51 12.67 10.63
CA VAL A 19 19.59 11.68 10.70
C VAL A 19 19.36 10.53 9.73
N LEU A 20 18.12 10.06 9.62
CA LEU A 20 17.74 9.03 8.65
C LEU A 20 17.82 9.52 7.20
N ALA A 21 17.68 10.82 6.95
CA ALA A 21 17.92 11.44 5.65
C ALA A 21 19.42 11.65 5.33
N GLY A 22 20.33 11.12 6.15
CA GLY A 22 21.78 11.26 5.97
C GLY A 22 22.38 12.57 6.50
N LYS A 23 21.62 13.41 7.22
CA LYS A 23 22.14 14.66 7.79
C LYS A 23 22.75 14.43 9.16
N GLU A 24 23.90 15.03 9.43
CA GLU A 24 24.47 15.03 10.79
C GLU A 24 23.65 15.92 11.73
N VAL A 25 23.27 15.38 12.88
CA VAL A 25 22.57 16.10 13.94
C VAL A 25 23.28 15.84 15.26
N GLN A 26 23.78 16.90 15.88
CA GLN A 26 24.53 16.79 17.13
C GLN A 26 23.75 16.03 18.21
N GLY A 27 24.42 15.07 18.83
CA GLY A 27 23.88 14.28 19.95
C GLY A 27 22.84 13.23 19.58
N ILE A 28 22.66 12.88 18.30
CA ILE A 28 21.78 11.77 17.88
C ILE A 28 22.58 10.78 17.03
N SER A 29 22.65 9.53 17.50
CA SER A 29 23.21 8.43 16.72
C SER A 29 22.18 7.85 15.74
N LYS A 30 22.64 7.25 14.64
CA LYS A 30 21.77 6.55 13.67
C LYS A 30 20.93 5.43 14.32
N PRO A 31 21.47 4.57 15.21
CA PRO A 31 20.65 3.58 15.93
C PRO A 31 19.52 4.21 16.75
N HIS A 32 19.81 5.30 17.48
CA HIS A 32 18.77 6.00 18.24
C HIS A 32 17.71 6.61 17.32
N ALA A 33 18.11 7.25 16.20
CA ALA A 33 17.18 7.77 15.22
C ALA A 33 16.26 6.67 14.63
N SER A 34 16.80 5.49 14.36
CA SER A 34 16.03 4.32 13.93
C SER A 34 15.02 3.88 14.99
N SER A 35 15.39 3.83 16.28
CA SER A 35 14.45 3.50 17.36
C SER A 35 13.33 4.53 17.52
N VAL A 36 13.65 5.82 17.37
CA VAL A 36 12.64 6.91 17.38
C VAL A 36 11.67 6.74 16.22
N ALA A 37 12.19 6.49 15.01
CA ALA A 37 11.36 6.30 13.82
C ALA A 37 10.50 5.03 13.90
N ALA A 38 11.04 3.94 14.44
CA ALA A 38 10.30 2.70 14.66
C ALA A 38 9.12 2.91 15.63
N ASN A 39 9.34 3.55 16.79
CA ASN A 39 8.25 3.89 17.70
C ASN A 39 7.21 4.81 17.03
N TRP A 40 7.66 5.86 16.32
CA TRP A 40 6.76 6.76 15.60
C TRP A 40 5.91 6.01 14.57
N ARG A 41 6.52 5.09 13.80
CA ARG A 41 5.82 4.22 12.85
C ARG A 41 4.79 3.35 13.56
N SER A 42 5.18 2.57 14.56
CA SER A 42 4.28 1.62 15.23
C SER A 42 3.13 2.35 15.94
N SER A 43 3.33 3.58 16.41
CA SER A 43 2.26 4.40 16.97
C SER A 43 1.17 4.83 15.98
N HIS A 44 1.40 4.76 14.67
CA HIS A 44 0.35 5.00 13.67
C HIS A 44 -0.68 3.86 13.59
N ALA A 45 -0.41 2.69 14.18
CA ALA A 45 -1.34 1.56 14.17
C ALA A 45 -2.71 1.93 14.76
N TYR A 46 -2.74 2.64 15.89
CA TYR A 46 -3.99 3.02 16.55
C TYR A 46 -4.83 4.01 15.73
N PRO A 47 -4.31 5.17 15.28
CA PRO A 47 -5.09 6.07 14.42
C PRO A 47 -5.55 5.43 13.11
N THR A 48 -4.72 4.54 12.53
CA THR A 48 -5.08 3.79 11.33
C THR A 48 -6.25 2.85 11.60
N TRP A 49 -6.21 2.12 12.71
CA TRP A 49 -7.32 1.26 13.15
C TRP A 49 -8.59 2.08 13.36
N VAL A 50 -8.54 3.25 13.99
CA VAL A 50 -9.71 4.11 14.18
C VAL A 50 -10.40 4.44 12.86
N ILE A 51 -9.63 4.82 11.83
CA ILE A 51 -10.17 5.15 10.50
C ILE A 51 -10.71 3.90 9.80
N ARG A 52 -9.97 2.78 9.83
CA ARG A 52 -10.42 1.52 9.24
C ARG A 52 -11.72 1.03 9.90
N SER A 53 -11.82 1.08 11.23
CA SER A 53 -13.02 0.70 11.97
C SER A 53 -14.21 1.59 11.62
N TYR A 54 -13.99 2.91 11.52
CA TYR A 54 -15.03 3.82 11.06
C TYR A 54 -15.54 3.47 9.66
N LEU A 55 -14.62 3.21 8.71
CA LEU A 55 -14.98 2.78 7.36
C LEU A 55 -15.71 1.44 7.35
N ASN A 56 -15.21 0.43 8.04
CA ASN A 56 -15.87 -0.88 8.17
C ASN A 56 -17.31 -0.77 8.69
N THR A 57 -17.56 0.14 9.64
CA THR A 57 -18.91 0.37 10.15
C THR A 57 -19.79 1.12 9.15
N LYS A 58 -19.23 1.99 8.32
CA LYS A 58 -20.00 2.95 7.52
C LYS A 58 -20.18 2.57 6.06
N LEU A 59 -19.22 1.90 5.44
CA LEU A 59 -19.30 1.47 4.04
C LEU A 59 -20.52 0.58 3.74
N PRO A 60 -20.91 -0.41 4.59
CA PRO A 60 -22.07 -1.26 4.30
C PRO A 60 -23.41 -0.54 4.13
N PHE A 61 -23.51 0.74 4.52
CA PHE A 61 -24.74 1.51 4.33
C PHE A 61 -24.91 2.03 2.89
N PHE A 62 -23.86 2.03 2.07
CA PHE A 62 -23.90 2.61 0.72
C PHE A 62 -22.95 1.96 -0.29
N ILE A 63 -22.20 0.93 0.09
CA ILE A 63 -21.34 0.12 -0.78
C ILE A 63 -21.62 -1.35 -0.45
N ASP A 64 -22.11 -2.10 -1.44
CA ASP A 64 -22.50 -3.49 -1.27
C ASP A 64 -21.27 -4.41 -1.20
N GLU A 65 -20.32 -4.23 -2.12
CA GLU A 65 -19.09 -5.01 -2.20
C GLU A 65 -17.85 -4.13 -2.08
N TYR A 66 -17.05 -4.37 -1.05
CA TYR A 66 -15.78 -3.68 -0.86
C TYR A 66 -14.73 -4.58 -0.21
N LEU A 67 -13.48 -4.28 -0.50
CA LEU A 67 -12.33 -4.83 0.22
C LEU A 67 -11.69 -3.70 1.03
N ILE A 68 -11.35 -3.96 2.29
CA ILE A 68 -10.67 -2.99 3.13
C ILE A 68 -9.61 -3.64 4.01
N ALA A 69 -8.42 -3.07 3.97
CA ALA A 69 -7.35 -3.43 4.86
C ALA A 69 -6.53 -2.19 5.22
N SER A 70 -5.70 -2.33 6.25
CA SER A 70 -4.74 -1.29 6.60
C SER A 70 -3.36 -1.87 6.84
N ARG A 71 -2.33 -1.06 6.58
CA ARG A 71 -0.92 -1.39 6.85
C ARG A 71 -0.17 -0.18 7.38
N THR A 72 0.94 -0.43 8.06
CA THR A 72 1.97 0.57 8.32
C THR A 72 2.99 0.58 7.17
N LYS A 73 3.61 1.75 6.92
CA LYS A 73 4.62 1.90 5.89
C LYS A 73 5.93 1.23 6.30
N LYS A 74 6.56 0.51 5.38
CA LYS A 74 7.86 -0.16 5.65
C LYS A 74 8.95 0.84 6.03
N MET A 75 9.84 0.46 6.94
CA MET A 75 10.94 1.33 7.37
C MET A 75 11.87 1.69 6.19
N PRO A 76 12.28 0.76 5.31
CA PRO A 76 13.09 1.10 4.14
C PRO A 76 12.45 2.17 3.25
N THR A 77 11.13 2.12 3.03
CA THR A 77 10.41 3.14 2.24
C THR A 77 10.29 4.47 2.98
N ILE A 78 10.19 4.47 4.32
CA ILE A 78 10.24 5.70 5.12
C ILE A 78 11.60 6.36 4.96
N VAL A 79 12.68 5.59 5.08
CA VAL A 79 14.07 6.08 4.95
C VAL A 79 14.34 6.60 3.54
N SER A 80 14.04 5.84 2.49
CA SER A 80 14.30 6.31 1.10
C SER A 80 13.54 7.60 0.78
N LYS A 81 12.28 7.76 1.23
CA LYS A 81 11.55 9.02 1.06
C LYS A 81 12.19 10.23 1.76
N LEU A 82 12.87 10.00 2.89
CA LEU A 82 13.59 11.03 3.63
C LEU A 82 14.91 11.38 2.92
N GLU A 83 15.64 10.36 2.46
CA GLU A 83 16.91 10.51 1.71
C GLU A 83 16.70 11.21 0.35
N GLU A 84 15.65 10.83 -0.39
CA GLU A 84 15.28 11.42 -1.68
C GLU A 84 14.66 12.83 -1.55
N GLY A 85 14.40 13.29 -0.32
CA GLY A 85 13.80 14.61 -0.07
C GLY A 85 12.32 14.73 -0.48
N ILE A 86 11.66 13.62 -0.84
CA ILE A 86 10.21 13.58 -1.11
C ILE A 86 9.42 14.03 0.13
N VAL A 87 9.92 13.67 1.31
CA VAL A 87 9.39 14.11 2.59
C VAL A 87 10.52 14.78 3.37
N SER A 88 10.35 16.04 3.74
CA SER A 88 11.37 16.81 4.47
C SER A 88 11.45 16.46 5.96
N ASP A 89 10.41 15.84 6.51
CA ASP A 89 10.23 15.65 7.96
C ASP A 89 9.37 14.42 8.25
N LEU A 90 9.94 13.46 8.98
CA LEU A 90 9.28 12.22 9.40
C LEU A 90 7.96 12.48 10.14
N SER A 91 7.89 13.53 10.96
CA SER A 91 6.68 13.87 11.72
C SER A 91 5.55 14.40 10.83
N SER A 92 5.86 14.81 9.60
CA SER A 92 4.92 15.32 8.60
C SER A 92 4.54 14.31 7.52
N MET A 93 5.14 13.11 7.56
CA MET A 93 4.87 12.06 6.58
C MET A 93 3.41 11.62 6.66
N GLN A 94 2.71 11.69 5.53
CA GLN A 94 1.25 11.55 5.47
C GLN A 94 0.79 10.10 5.37
N ASP A 95 1.67 9.21 4.92
CA ASP A 95 1.35 7.84 4.52
C ASP A 95 2.09 6.79 5.38
N ILE A 96 2.40 7.10 6.65
CA ILE A 96 2.92 6.11 7.60
C ILE A 96 1.83 5.09 7.95
N GLY A 97 0.65 5.58 8.33
CA GLY A 97 -0.56 4.76 8.46
C GLY A 97 -1.36 4.82 7.17
N GLY A 98 -1.69 3.65 6.60
CA GLY A 98 -2.42 3.55 5.34
C GLY A 98 -3.66 2.67 5.47
N CYS A 99 -4.80 3.18 5.01
CA CYS A 99 -6.01 2.38 4.77
C CYS A 99 -6.24 2.27 3.26
N ARG A 100 -6.59 1.08 2.79
CA ARG A 100 -6.92 0.83 1.39
C ARG A 100 -8.36 0.35 1.31
N VAL A 101 -9.15 1.02 0.48
CA VAL A 101 -10.54 0.66 0.16
C VAL A 101 -10.61 0.37 -1.34
N VAL A 102 -11.02 -0.84 -1.70
CA VAL A 102 -11.21 -1.28 -3.07
C VAL A 102 -12.70 -1.52 -3.30
N VAL A 103 -13.26 -0.89 -4.32
CA VAL A 103 -14.69 -0.94 -4.67
C VAL A 103 -14.87 -1.36 -6.13
N GLY A 104 -16.11 -1.62 -6.54
CA GLY A 104 -16.45 -2.13 -7.87
C GLY A 104 -16.36 -1.11 -9.00
N SER A 105 -16.65 0.17 -8.73
CA SER A 105 -16.81 1.19 -9.78
C SER A 105 -16.23 2.56 -9.46
N ILE A 106 -16.08 3.42 -10.48
CA ILE A 106 -15.70 4.82 -10.30
C ILE A 106 -16.73 5.59 -9.47
N ALA A 107 -18.02 5.31 -9.67
CA ALA A 107 -19.09 5.93 -8.90
C ALA A 107 -18.91 5.65 -7.40
N GLU A 108 -18.65 4.41 -7.04
CA GLU A 108 -18.36 4.01 -5.66
C GLU A 108 -17.07 4.64 -5.13
N VAL A 109 -16.01 4.76 -5.95
CA VAL A 109 -14.78 5.47 -5.54
C VAL A 109 -15.10 6.92 -5.14
N ARG A 110 -15.95 7.60 -5.92
CA ARG A 110 -16.39 8.97 -5.64
C ARG A 110 -17.30 9.02 -4.41
N MET A 111 -18.24 8.08 -4.26
CA MET A 111 -19.11 8.00 -3.07
C MET A 111 -18.30 7.86 -1.77
N VAL A 112 -17.30 6.95 -1.74
CA VAL A 112 -16.44 6.77 -0.58
C VAL A 112 -15.58 8.02 -0.31
N ALA A 113 -15.02 8.63 -1.36
CA ALA A 113 -14.22 9.84 -1.22
C ALA A 113 -15.06 11.00 -0.65
N GLU A 114 -16.24 11.25 -1.22
CA GLU A 114 -17.16 12.28 -0.74
C GLU A 114 -17.64 12.01 0.68
N PHE A 115 -17.94 10.75 1.01
CA PHE A 115 -18.32 10.35 2.35
C PHE A 115 -17.22 10.69 3.37
N LEU A 116 -15.96 10.41 3.06
CA LEU A 116 -14.84 10.76 3.91
C LEU A 116 -14.61 12.27 4.01
N GLU A 117 -14.80 13.02 2.92
CA GLU A 117 -14.68 14.48 2.91
C GLU A 117 -15.77 15.16 3.76
N LYS A 118 -17.02 14.70 3.65
CA LYS A 118 -18.20 15.27 4.32
C LYS A 118 -18.39 14.74 5.74
N GLY A 119 -18.16 13.45 5.95
CA GLY A 119 -18.57 12.69 7.14
C GLY A 119 -17.50 12.57 8.23
N ALA A 120 -16.28 13.05 7.99
CA ALA A 120 -15.22 12.92 8.97
C ALA A 120 -15.52 13.79 10.22
N THR A 121 -15.81 13.11 11.33
CA THR A 121 -15.89 13.74 12.65
C THR A 121 -14.58 14.47 12.98
N ARG A 122 -14.59 15.36 14.00
CA ARG A 122 -13.36 16.02 14.51
C ARG A 122 -12.19 15.05 14.62
N THR A 123 -12.46 13.80 15.04
CA THR A 123 -11.50 12.70 15.20
C THR A 123 -10.62 12.39 13.99
N HIS A 124 -11.10 12.49 12.75
CA HIS A 124 -10.35 12.07 11.56
C HIS A 124 -10.65 12.92 10.32
N ALA A 125 -10.91 14.21 10.52
CA ALA A 125 -11.17 15.18 9.46
C ALA A 125 -10.15 15.06 8.31
N VAL A 126 -10.64 14.91 7.08
CA VAL A 126 -9.81 14.96 5.86
C VAL A 126 -9.23 16.37 5.73
N LYS A 127 -7.92 16.45 5.52
CA LYS A 127 -7.18 17.71 5.37
C LYS A 127 -6.66 17.95 3.96
N ARG A 128 -6.43 16.89 3.20
CA ARG A 128 -5.96 16.95 1.81
C ARG A 128 -6.59 15.84 1.01
N LYS A 129 -6.95 16.13 -0.24
CA LYS A 129 -7.36 15.16 -1.26
C LYS A 129 -6.42 15.26 -2.44
N LYS A 130 -5.98 14.12 -2.96
CA LYS A 130 -5.27 14.02 -4.24
C LYS A 130 -6.07 13.10 -5.14
N ASP A 131 -6.59 13.65 -6.22
CA ASP A 131 -7.43 12.94 -7.16
C ASP A 131 -6.62 12.55 -8.40
N TYR A 132 -6.17 11.29 -8.45
CA TYR A 132 -5.45 10.75 -9.59
C TYR A 132 -6.37 10.09 -10.63
N LEU A 133 -7.69 10.27 -10.51
CA LEU A 133 -8.64 9.95 -11.58
C LEU A 133 -8.80 11.12 -12.53
N GLU A 134 -8.72 12.35 -12.02
CA GLU A 134 -8.71 13.58 -12.82
C GLU A 134 -7.30 13.99 -13.26
N LYS A 135 -6.29 13.71 -12.43
CA LYS A 135 -4.89 14.05 -12.71
C LYS A 135 -4.00 12.83 -12.49
N PRO A 136 -4.05 11.83 -13.39
CA PRO A 136 -3.26 10.62 -13.25
C PRO A 136 -1.76 10.95 -13.20
N LYS A 137 -0.98 10.12 -12.49
CA LYS A 137 0.48 10.28 -12.50
C LYS A 137 1.06 9.79 -13.82
N ASN A 138 2.19 10.37 -14.23
CA ASN A 138 2.98 9.90 -15.37
C ASN A 138 3.40 8.42 -15.25
N SER A 139 3.46 7.89 -14.03
CA SER A 139 3.73 6.46 -13.78
C SER A 139 2.54 5.54 -14.11
N GLY A 140 1.40 6.08 -14.54
CA GLY A 140 0.14 5.35 -14.70
C GLY A 140 -0.63 5.15 -13.39
N TYR A 141 -0.18 5.69 -12.26
CA TYR A 141 -0.89 5.51 -11.00
C TYR A 141 -2.25 6.23 -10.99
N ARG A 142 -3.30 5.53 -10.55
CA ARG A 142 -4.70 6.00 -10.47
C ARG A 142 -5.36 5.68 -9.12
N GLY A 143 -6.40 6.44 -8.77
CA GLY A 143 -7.16 6.34 -7.51
C GLY A 143 -7.28 7.68 -6.77
N ILE A 144 -8.00 7.71 -5.65
CA ILE A 144 -8.12 8.91 -4.79
C ILE A 144 -7.36 8.68 -3.49
N HIS A 145 -6.53 9.64 -3.09
CA HIS A 145 -5.88 9.67 -1.77
C HIS A 145 -6.51 10.75 -0.90
N LEU A 146 -6.99 10.37 0.29
CA LEU A 146 -7.51 11.28 1.29
C LEU A 146 -6.61 11.22 2.53
N ILE A 147 -6.07 12.36 2.93
CA ILE A 147 -5.20 12.47 4.10
C ILE A 147 -6.01 12.99 5.28
N SER A 148 -6.32 12.12 6.22
CA SER A 148 -6.97 12.45 7.48
C SER A 148 -5.94 12.79 8.55
N LYS A 149 -6.33 13.65 9.50
CA LYS A 149 -5.53 13.97 10.68
C LYS A 149 -6.28 13.48 11.93
N TYR A 150 -5.63 12.65 12.73
CA TYR A 150 -6.21 12.18 13.99
C TYR A 150 -6.31 13.34 15.00
N ASP A 151 -7.51 13.56 15.55
CA ASP A 151 -7.75 14.60 16.55
C ASP A 151 -8.88 14.24 17.53
N SER A 152 -8.52 13.53 18.60
CA SER A 152 -9.45 13.12 19.67
C SER A 152 -8.94 13.56 21.04
N ASP A 153 -9.86 13.83 21.98
CA ASP A 153 -9.54 14.04 23.40
C ASP A 153 -9.41 12.73 24.17
N ARG A 154 -9.90 11.61 23.61
CA ARG A 154 -9.83 10.29 24.28
C ARG A 154 -8.42 9.72 24.35
N LYS A 155 -7.62 10.00 23.32
CA LYS A 155 -6.25 9.52 23.15
C LYS A 155 -5.36 10.65 22.59
N PRO A 156 -5.16 11.73 23.35
CA PRO A 156 -4.49 12.94 22.88
C PRO A 156 -3.03 12.72 22.49
N GLU A 157 -2.39 11.66 22.98
CA GLU A 157 -1.02 11.29 22.65
C GLU A 157 -0.81 11.03 21.15
N TYR A 158 -1.84 10.58 20.42
CA TYR A 158 -1.78 10.36 18.96
C TYR A 158 -2.17 11.60 18.14
N ARG A 159 -2.48 12.74 18.79
CA ARG A 159 -3.04 13.92 18.13
C ARG A 159 -2.10 14.47 17.06
N GLY A 160 -2.67 14.60 15.86
CA GLY A 160 -2.03 15.17 14.70
C GLY A 160 -1.23 14.20 13.85
N MET A 161 -1.20 12.91 14.17
CA MET A 161 -0.76 11.87 13.25
C MET A 161 -1.65 11.86 12.00
N GLN A 162 -1.03 11.65 10.84
CA GLN A 162 -1.71 11.69 9.55
C GLN A 162 -1.86 10.28 9.01
N ILE A 163 -3.01 9.98 8.44
CA ILE A 163 -3.35 8.67 7.88
C ILE A 163 -3.86 8.88 6.46
N GLU A 164 -3.32 8.10 5.53
CA GLU A 164 -3.73 8.12 4.13
C GLU A 164 -4.76 7.02 3.89
N THR A 165 -5.94 7.39 3.41
CA THR A 165 -6.92 6.46 2.84
C THR A 165 -6.83 6.49 1.32
N GLN A 166 -6.55 5.34 0.72
CA GLN A 166 -6.51 5.14 -0.72
C GLN A 166 -7.80 4.46 -1.17
N VAL A 167 -8.53 5.07 -2.09
CA VAL A 167 -9.76 4.51 -2.68
C VAL A 167 -9.52 4.20 -4.16
N ARG A 168 -9.80 2.97 -4.57
CA ARG A 168 -9.53 2.46 -5.93
C ARG A 168 -10.65 1.54 -6.41
N THR A 169 -10.78 1.40 -7.72
CA THR A 169 -11.52 0.28 -8.31
C THR A 169 -10.71 -1.01 -8.21
N ARG A 170 -11.33 -2.15 -8.48
CA ARG A 170 -10.66 -3.45 -8.59
C ARG A 170 -9.52 -3.43 -9.63
N LEU A 171 -9.76 -2.91 -10.83
CA LEU A 171 -8.74 -2.88 -11.90
C LEU A 171 -7.54 -2.00 -11.55
N MET A 172 -7.77 -0.81 -10.98
CA MET A 172 -6.68 0.04 -10.48
C MET A 172 -5.88 -0.64 -9.37
N HIS A 173 -6.56 -1.39 -8.50
CA HIS A 173 -5.94 -2.13 -7.41
C HIS A 173 -5.05 -3.24 -7.95
N TYR A 174 -5.57 -4.10 -8.84
CA TYR A 174 -4.79 -5.17 -9.47
C TYR A 174 -3.61 -4.63 -10.27
N TRP A 175 -3.81 -3.57 -11.06
CA TRP A 175 -2.72 -2.87 -11.75
C TRP A 175 -1.62 -2.45 -10.77
N ALA A 176 -1.97 -1.78 -9.67
CA ALA A 176 -1.00 -1.29 -8.71
C ALA A 176 -0.27 -2.42 -7.97
N THR A 177 -0.96 -3.52 -7.65
CA THR A 177 -0.34 -4.67 -7.00
C THR A 177 0.54 -5.46 -7.96
N THR A 178 0.18 -5.56 -9.23
CA THR A 178 1.04 -6.21 -10.23
C THR A 178 2.29 -5.37 -10.52
N VAL A 179 2.20 -4.04 -10.51
CA VAL A 179 3.40 -3.16 -10.49
C VAL A 179 4.28 -3.49 -9.29
N GLU A 180 3.70 -3.54 -8.07
CA GLU A 180 4.46 -3.92 -6.86
C GLU A 180 5.09 -5.32 -7.01
N ALA A 181 4.38 -6.32 -7.55
CA ALA A 181 4.91 -7.67 -7.76
C ALA A 181 6.04 -7.71 -8.79
N VAL A 182 5.91 -7.01 -9.92
CA VAL A 182 6.96 -6.90 -10.93
C VAL A 182 8.18 -6.20 -10.33
N ASP A 183 8.02 -5.13 -9.55
CA ASP A 183 9.15 -4.45 -8.89
C ASP A 183 9.89 -5.38 -7.92
N LEU A 184 9.15 -6.16 -7.12
CA LEU A 184 9.72 -7.15 -6.19
C LEU A 184 10.53 -8.22 -6.92
N MET A 185 9.95 -8.81 -7.97
CA MET A 185 10.60 -9.85 -8.76
C MET A 185 11.70 -9.28 -9.67
N SER A 186 11.61 -8.00 -10.05
CA SER A 186 12.65 -7.33 -10.80
C SER A 186 13.93 -7.19 -9.98
N GLY A 187 13.86 -7.06 -8.64
CA GLY A 187 15.04 -7.08 -7.77
C GLY A 187 15.96 -8.29 -7.97
N SER A 188 15.39 -9.48 -8.20
CA SER A 188 16.12 -10.71 -8.52
C SER A 188 16.39 -10.87 -10.03
N MET A 189 15.51 -10.35 -10.90
CA MET A 189 15.69 -10.33 -12.36
C MET A 189 16.63 -9.24 -12.88
N LEU A 190 17.04 -8.25 -12.07
CA LEU A 190 17.91 -7.12 -12.43
C LEU A 190 19.30 -7.54 -12.95
N LYS A 191 19.68 -8.81 -12.77
CA LYS A 191 20.86 -9.39 -13.45
C LYS A 191 20.65 -9.65 -14.94
N ARG A 192 19.44 -9.46 -15.49
CA ARG A 192 19.10 -9.64 -16.91
C ARG A 192 18.51 -8.34 -17.50
N SER A 193 19.39 -7.39 -17.80
CA SER A 193 19.32 -6.30 -18.82
C SER A 193 17.97 -5.61 -19.13
N HIS A 194 17.93 -4.27 -19.04
CA HIS A 194 17.01 -3.34 -19.74
C HIS A 194 15.48 -3.50 -19.53
N GLY A 195 15.00 -4.55 -18.86
CA GLY A 195 13.58 -4.88 -18.77
C GLY A 195 12.71 -3.87 -17.99
N ASN A 196 13.30 -3.07 -17.10
CA ASN A 196 12.53 -2.18 -16.23
C ASN A 196 11.77 -1.10 -17.03
N ASP A 197 12.36 -0.51 -18.06
CA ASP A 197 11.71 0.58 -18.81
C ASP A 197 10.60 0.07 -19.75
N ASN A 198 10.75 -1.13 -20.31
CA ASN A 198 9.67 -1.77 -21.06
C ASN A 198 8.49 -2.12 -20.17
N TRP A 199 8.73 -2.64 -18.96
CA TRP A 199 7.68 -2.88 -17.96
C TRP A 199 7.00 -1.58 -17.52
N LYS A 200 7.75 -0.51 -17.23
CA LYS A 200 7.19 0.82 -16.92
C LYS A 200 6.29 1.31 -18.05
N LYS A 201 6.78 1.25 -19.30
CA LYS A 201 6.00 1.68 -20.48
C LYS A 201 4.73 0.83 -20.63
N PHE A 202 4.85 -0.49 -20.48
CA PHE A 202 3.73 -1.43 -20.51
C PHE A 202 2.67 -1.06 -19.47
N PHE A 203 3.06 -0.82 -18.22
CA PHE A 203 2.11 -0.45 -17.16
C PHE A 203 1.43 0.90 -17.40
N VAL A 204 2.14 1.90 -17.94
CA VAL A 204 1.54 3.19 -18.31
C VAL A 204 0.47 2.99 -19.39
N LEU A 205 0.75 2.18 -20.42
CA LEU A 205 -0.20 1.86 -21.49
C LEU A 205 -1.43 1.11 -20.96
N VAL A 206 -1.24 0.07 -20.12
CA VAL A 206 -2.36 -0.66 -19.52
C VAL A 206 -3.19 0.25 -18.62
N SER A 207 -2.57 1.14 -17.85
CA SER A 207 -3.31 2.12 -17.03
C SER A 207 -4.17 3.05 -17.88
N ASP A 208 -3.65 3.49 -19.03
CA ASP A 208 -4.42 4.29 -19.99
C ASP A 208 -5.62 3.53 -20.56
N ASN A 209 -5.44 2.25 -20.90
CA ASN A 209 -6.53 1.38 -21.32
C ASN A 209 -7.60 1.20 -20.23
N ILE A 210 -7.20 0.97 -18.97
CA ILE A 210 -8.11 0.92 -17.82
C ILE A 210 -8.84 2.26 -17.66
N ALA A 211 -8.14 3.40 -17.79
CA ALA A 211 -8.76 4.71 -17.68
C ALA A 211 -9.87 4.92 -18.72
N ARG A 212 -9.64 4.47 -19.95
CA ARG A 212 -10.64 4.46 -21.02
C ARG A 212 -11.80 3.54 -20.70
N ALA A 213 -11.54 2.31 -20.25
CA ALA A 213 -12.57 1.33 -19.92
C ALA A 213 -13.47 1.80 -18.75
N GLU A 214 -12.91 2.54 -17.80
CA GLU A 214 -13.60 3.08 -16.63
C GLU A 214 -14.18 4.49 -16.84
N GLY A 215 -13.98 5.10 -18.02
CA GLY A 215 -14.53 6.43 -18.33
C GLY A 215 -13.92 7.58 -17.53
N THR A 216 -12.60 7.56 -17.30
CA THR A 216 -11.86 8.61 -16.57
C THR A 216 -10.77 9.24 -17.43
N GLU A 217 -10.09 10.27 -16.91
CA GLU A 217 -8.98 10.92 -17.60
C GLU A 217 -7.87 9.93 -17.96
N ARG A 218 -7.48 9.95 -19.23
CA ARG A 218 -6.46 9.10 -19.81
C ARG A 218 -5.06 9.58 -19.42
N VAL A 219 -4.13 8.65 -19.28
CA VAL A 219 -2.71 8.94 -18.97
C VAL A 219 -1.98 9.41 -20.24
N LEU A 220 -2.39 8.87 -21.39
CA LEU A 220 -1.83 9.13 -22.71
C LEU A 220 -2.91 9.65 -23.66
N PRO A 221 -3.55 10.81 -23.37
CA PRO A 221 -4.62 11.34 -24.21
C PRO A 221 -4.17 11.68 -25.63
N GLN A 222 -2.87 11.91 -25.84
CA GLN A 222 -2.25 12.18 -27.12
C GLN A 222 -2.12 10.94 -28.03
N TRP A 223 -2.31 9.73 -27.50
CA TRP A 223 -2.28 8.48 -28.27
C TRP A 223 -3.70 8.04 -28.61
N SER A 224 -3.93 7.55 -29.83
CA SER A 224 -5.21 6.95 -30.18
C SER A 224 -5.41 5.65 -29.40
N PRO A 225 -6.66 5.29 -29.02
CA PRO A 225 -6.93 4.04 -28.31
C PRO A 225 -6.37 2.80 -29.02
N SER A 226 -6.51 2.72 -30.34
CA SER A 226 -5.99 1.59 -31.12
C SER A 226 -4.46 1.50 -31.11
N GLU A 227 -3.75 2.63 -31.02
CA GLU A 227 -2.29 2.61 -30.91
C GLU A 227 -1.84 2.17 -29.52
N VAL A 228 -2.53 2.59 -28.46
CA VAL A 228 -2.30 2.07 -27.10
C VAL A 228 -2.47 0.56 -27.07
N ASP A 229 -3.59 0.04 -27.57
CA ASP A 229 -3.90 -1.40 -27.57
C ASP A 229 -2.86 -2.19 -28.39
N ARG A 230 -2.44 -1.67 -29.56
CA ARG A 230 -1.36 -2.25 -30.37
C ARG A 230 -0.05 -2.37 -29.58
N GLN A 231 0.32 -1.32 -28.85
CA GLN A 231 1.57 -1.28 -28.09
C GLN A 231 1.52 -2.15 -26.85
N ILE A 232 0.35 -2.28 -26.21
CA ILE A 232 0.13 -3.25 -25.14
C ILE A 232 0.40 -4.65 -25.69
N ARG A 233 -0.21 -5.05 -26.81
CA ARG A 233 0.01 -6.39 -27.39
C ARG A 233 1.47 -6.63 -27.79
N ALA A 234 2.12 -5.63 -28.39
CA ALA A 234 3.53 -5.72 -28.77
C ALA A 234 4.44 -5.91 -27.54
N LEU A 235 4.25 -5.11 -26.49
CA LEU A 235 5.04 -5.25 -25.25
C LEU A 235 4.67 -6.52 -24.47
N SER A 236 3.40 -6.93 -24.46
CA SER A 236 2.95 -8.18 -23.85
C SER A 236 3.67 -9.38 -24.44
N SER A 237 3.82 -9.42 -25.76
CA SER A 237 4.57 -10.47 -26.45
C SER A 237 6.07 -10.36 -26.19
N HIS A 238 6.64 -9.15 -26.27
CA HIS A 238 8.07 -8.93 -26.06
C HIS A 238 8.55 -9.29 -24.65
N LEU A 239 7.73 -8.99 -23.63
CA LEU A 239 8.03 -9.25 -22.22
C LEU A 239 7.57 -10.65 -21.76
N ASP A 240 6.90 -11.41 -22.62
CA ASP A 240 6.17 -12.63 -22.23
C ASP A 240 5.33 -12.42 -20.96
N VAL A 241 4.46 -11.40 -20.96
CA VAL A 241 3.69 -11.01 -19.76
C VAL A 241 2.84 -12.17 -19.25
N SER A 242 2.16 -12.91 -20.14
CA SER A 242 1.33 -14.04 -19.74
C SER A 242 2.15 -15.17 -19.11
N GLY A 243 3.25 -15.57 -19.75
CA GLY A 243 4.15 -16.62 -19.22
C GLY A 243 4.79 -16.20 -17.90
N THR A 244 5.30 -14.96 -17.83
CA THR A 244 5.93 -14.39 -16.63
C THR A 244 4.97 -14.37 -15.45
N LEU A 245 3.78 -13.77 -15.60
CA LEU A 245 2.83 -13.65 -14.50
C LEU A 245 2.26 -15.02 -14.09
N ARG A 246 2.06 -15.93 -15.05
CA ARG A 246 1.61 -17.31 -14.77
C ARG A 246 2.65 -18.10 -13.98
N GLY A 247 3.94 -17.95 -14.32
CA GLY A 247 5.04 -18.61 -13.61
C GLY A 247 5.17 -18.19 -12.14
N TRP A 248 4.58 -17.06 -11.74
CA TRP A 248 4.55 -16.64 -10.35
C TRP A 248 3.34 -17.13 -9.57
N SER A 249 2.20 -17.36 -10.24
CA SER A 249 0.99 -17.87 -9.60
C SER A 249 1.08 -19.34 -9.10
N SER A 250 2.23 -20.00 -9.29
CA SER A 250 2.54 -21.36 -8.80
C SER A 250 3.30 -21.39 -7.47
N VAL A 251 3.26 -20.30 -6.69
CA VAL A 251 3.88 -20.23 -5.36
C VAL A 251 3.16 -21.17 -4.39
N ASP A 252 3.87 -22.23 -3.97
CA ASP A 252 3.44 -23.09 -2.87
C ASP A 252 3.34 -22.26 -1.59
N TYR A 253 2.15 -22.24 -1.00
CA TYR A 253 1.88 -21.49 0.22
C TYR A 253 2.12 -22.40 1.43
N VAL A 254 3.16 -22.10 2.20
CA VAL A 254 3.48 -22.83 3.42
C VAL A 254 2.83 -22.12 4.62
N ARG A 255 1.78 -22.72 5.17
CA ARG A 255 1.24 -22.36 6.49
C ARG A 255 2.27 -22.76 7.54
N SER A 256 2.85 -21.80 8.26
CA SER A 256 3.64 -22.13 9.45
C SER A 256 2.71 -22.49 10.60
N HIS A 257 2.35 -23.78 10.67
CA HIS A 257 1.76 -24.54 11.79
C HIS A 257 0.31 -24.23 12.27
N HIS A 258 -0.45 -25.34 12.30
CA HIS A 258 -1.74 -25.67 12.92
C HIS A 258 -3.06 -25.29 12.21
N ASP A 259 -3.75 -26.35 11.77
CA ASP A 259 -5.16 -26.45 11.38
C ASP A 259 -6.11 -26.01 12.50
N VAL A 260 -6.17 -24.70 12.75
CA VAL A 260 -7.20 -24.09 13.59
C VAL A 260 -7.79 -22.93 12.80
N GLU A 261 -9.13 -22.87 12.75
CA GLU A 261 -9.90 -21.75 12.21
C GLU A 261 -9.27 -20.42 12.63
N ILE A 262 -8.78 -19.67 11.64
CA ILE A 262 -7.96 -18.49 11.86
C ILE A 262 -8.85 -17.35 12.36
N VAL A 263 -8.93 -17.17 13.67
CA VAL A 263 -9.50 -15.97 14.30
C VAL A 263 -8.35 -15.00 14.59
N GLY A 264 -8.01 -14.16 13.61
CA GLY A 264 -6.98 -13.12 13.75
C GLY A 264 -7.40 -11.84 13.05
N ASN A 265 -7.18 -10.69 13.69
CA ASN A 265 -7.44 -9.36 13.08
C ASN A 265 -6.18 -8.75 12.45
N TYR A 266 -5.04 -9.44 12.61
CA TYR A 266 -3.72 -9.03 12.17
C TYR A 266 -3.00 -10.20 11.51
N PHE A 267 -2.30 -9.92 10.42
CA PHE A 267 -1.61 -10.91 9.61
C PHE A 267 -0.25 -10.34 9.22
N VAL A 268 0.81 -11.11 9.45
CA VAL A 268 2.12 -10.82 8.87
C VAL A 268 2.30 -11.74 7.67
N VAL A 269 2.52 -11.17 6.49
CA VAL A 269 2.80 -11.92 5.26
C VAL A 269 4.27 -11.70 4.91
N ALA A 270 5.00 -12.76 4.62
CA ALA A 270 6.39 -12.71 4.21
C ALA A 270 6.58 -13.49 2.92
N LEU A 271 7.14 -12.81 1.91
CA LEU A 271 7.54 -13.39 0.64
C LEU A 271 9.07 -13.50 0.61
N SER A 272 9.59 -14.71 0.45
CA SER A 272 11.01 -14.97 0.25
C SER A 272 11.18 -15.78 -1.04
N GLY A 273 11.80 -15.17 -2.05
CA GLY A 273 11.83 -15.73 -3.41
C GLY A 273 10.41 -15.94 -3.97
N SER A 274 10.04 -17.21 -4.15
CA SER A 274 8.69 -17.63 -4.58
C SER A 274 7.95 -18.42 -3.50
N GLU A 275 8.27 -18.20 -2.22
CA GLU A 275 7.56 -18.81 -1.10
C GLU A 275 6.89 -17.72 -0.26
N ALA A 276 5.58 -17.82 -0.12
CA ALA A 276 4.80 -16.94 0.75
C ALA A 276 4.46 -17.66 2.06
N ARG A 277 4.74 -17.02 3.20
CA ARG A 277 4.37 -17.47 4.56
C ARG A 277 3.46 -16.44 5.20
N ILE A 278 2.43 -16.90 5.94
CA ILE A 278 1.54 -16.02 6.70
C ILE A 278 1.53 -16.44 8.16
N PHE A 279 1.56 -15.43 9.02
CA PHE A 279 1.51 -15.56 10.47
C PHE A 279 0.29 -14.77 10.99
N PRO A 280 -0.79 -15.44 11.42
CA PRO A 280 -1.98 -14.78 11.96
C PRO A 280 -1.80 -14.43 13.45
N TYR A 281 -2.36 -13.30 13.87
CA TYR A 281 -2.31 -12.82 15.24
C TYR A 281 -3.63 -12.15 15.67
N ILE A 282 -3.98 -12.31 16.95
CA ILE A 282 -5.06 -11.56 17.61
C ILE A 282 -4.55 -10.20 18.08
N SER A 283 -3.30 -10.14 18.55
CA SER A 283 -2.64 -8.95 19.06
C SER A 283 -1.92 -8.17 17.96
N SER A 284 -2.11 -6.85 17.93
CA SER A 284 -1.34 -5.97 17.04
C SER A 284 0.14 -5.94 17.43
N ASP A 285 0.47 -6.08 18.71
CA ASP A 285 1.85 -6.01 19.18
C ASP A 285 2.62 -7.28 18.79
N ASP A 286 1.99 -8.47 18.88
CA ASP A 286 2.63 -9.72 18.45
C ASP A 286 2.86 -9.75 16.94
N ALA A 287 1.89 -9.25 16.16
CA ALA A 287 2.04 -9.07 14.73
C ALA A 287 3.18 -8.10 14.38
N GLU A 288 3.28 -6.97 15.09
CA GLU A 288 4.36 -6.00 14.88
C GLU A 288 5.73 -6.59 15.24
N ASN A 289 5.82 -7.35 16.34
CA ASN A 289 7.06 -8.03 16.73
C ASN A 289 7.51 -9.04 15.66
N LYS A 290 6.60 -9.87 15.15
CA LYS A 290 6.92 -10.81 14.07
C LYS A 290 7.29 -10.09 12.78
N TYR A 291 6.59 -9.00 12.46
CA TYR A 291 6.92 -8.18 11.30
C TYR A 291 8.32 -7.57 11.42
N LEU A 292 8.70 -7.04 12.58
CA LEU A 292 10.04 -6.50 12.84
C LEU A 292 11.14 -7.57 12.73
N GLU A 293 10.87 -8.79 13.21
CA GLU A 293 11.77 -9.93 13.04
C GLU A 293 12.02 -10.23 11.55
N LEU A 294 10.95 -10.29 10.75
CA LEU A 294 11.04 -10.61 9.32
C LEU A 294 11.57 -9.43 8.47
N GLU A 295 11.28 -8.18 8.85
CA GLU A 295 11.78 -6.97 8.17
C GLU A 295 13.30 -6.80 8.33
N ALA A 296 13.91 -7.45 9.32
CA ALA A 296 15.35 -7.44 9.52
C ALA A 296 16.12 -8.29 8.48
N ASP A 297 15.44 -9.23 7.81
CA ASP A 297 16.01 -10.06 6.76
C ASP A 297 15.85 -9.37 5.39
N PRO A 298 16.97 -9.00 4.71
CA PRO A 298 16.90 -8.29 3.43
C PRO A 298 16.33 -9.14 2.29
N ASP A 299 16.34 -10.48 2.42
CA ASP A 299 15.81 -11.40 1.41
C ASP A 299 14.30 -11.67 1.61
N VAL A 300 13.70 -11.10 2.67
CA VAL A 300 12.29 -11.27 3.01
C VAL A 300 11.52 -9.98 2.75
N ASN A 301 10.51 -10.07 1.89
CA ASN A 301 9.53 -9.01 1.73
C ASN A 301 8.35 -9.22 2.68
N ALA A 302 8.40 -8.59 3.86
CA ALA A 302 7.34 -8.69 4.85
C ALA A 302 6.33 -7.53 4.78
N VAL A 303 5.08 -7.77 5.21
CA VAL A 303 4.06 -6.75 5.47
C VAL A 303 3.20 -7.15 6.67
N SER A 304 2.94 -6.20 7.56
CA SER A 304 1.92 -6.33 8.61
C SER A 304 0.61 -5.70 8.14
N VAL A 305 -0.46 -6.48 8.18
CA VAL A 305 -1.78 -6.13 7.66
C VAL A 305 -2.84 -6.34 8.72
N SER A 306 -3.73 -5.36 8.89
CA SER A 306 -4.98 -5.55 9.63
C SER A 306 -6.14 -5.75 8.65
N ALA A 307 -6.78 -6.91 8.73
CA ALA A 307 -7.85 -7.39 7.86
C ALA A 307 -8.84 -8.25 8.68
N LYS A 308 -9.99 -8.61 8.09
CA LYS A 308 -11.00 -9.44 8.77
C LYS A 308 -10.67 -10.94 8.75
N ASP A 309 -10.01 -11.39 7.69
CA ASP A 309 -9.67 -12.79 7.43
C ASP A 309 -8.51 -12.86 6.42
N MET A 310 -8.00 -14.07 6.20
CA MET A 310 -6.90 -14.33 5.27
C MET A 310 -7.29 -14.08 3.80
N GLU A 311 -8.54 -14.34 3.43
CA GLU A 311 -9.05 -14.12 2.07
C GLU A 311 -9.00 -12.63 1.70
N MET A 312 -9.33 -11.76 2.66
CA MET A 312 -9.19 -10.32 2.54
C MET A 312 -7.73 -9.90 2.37
N VAL A 313 -6.80 -10.50 3.12
CA VAL A 313 -5.37 -10.21 2.96
C VAL A 313 -4.91 -10.56 1.55
N ARG A 314 -5.28 -11.75 1.05
CA ARG A 314 -4.94 -12.18 -0.33
C ARG A 314 -5.52 -11.24 -1.38
N SER A 315 -6.75 -10.80 -1.19
CA SER A 315 -7.44 -9.90 -2.14
C SER A 315 -6.86 -8.48 -2.14
N VAL A 316 -6.44 -7.96 -0.98
CA VAL A 316 -5.93 -6.57 -0.86
C VAL A 316 -4.42 -6.47 -1.02
N TYR A 317 -3.68 -7.57 -0.84
CA TYR A 317 -2.22 -7.63 -1.03
C TYR A 317 -1.79 -8.86 -1.86
N PRO A 318 -2.37 -9.06 -3.05
CA PRO A 318 -2.08 -10.22 -3.90
C PRO A 318 -0.61 -10.27 -4.34
N ASN A 319 0.10 -9.14 -4.32
CA ASN A 319 1.53 -9.07 -4.63
C ASN A 319 2.43 -9.85 -3.68
N TYR A 320 2.03 -10.08 -2.42
CA TYR A 320 2.78 -10.94 -1.49
C TYR A 320 2.52 -12.43 -1.71
N PHE A 321 1.57 -12.75 -2.58
CA PHE A 321 1.25 -14.10 -3.03
C PHE A 321 1.61 -14.30 -4.51
N LEU A 322 2.20 -13.28 -5.13
CA LEU A 322 2.43 -13.15 -6.56
C LEU A 322 1.20 -13.50 -7.42
N ASP A 323 0.00 -13.26 -6.88
CA ASP A 323 -1.27 -13.50 -7.56
C ASP A 323 -1.56 -12.32 -8.49
N CYS A 324 -1.24 -12.48 -9.76
CA CYS A 324 -1.48 -11.49 -10.80
C CYS A 324 -2.56 -11.94 -11.79
N GLN A 325 -3.39 -12.93 -11.43
CA GLN A 325 -4.30 -13.58 -12.36
C GLN A 325 -5.28 -12.60 -13.02
N VAL A 326 -5.98 -11.80 -12.21
CA VAL A 326 -6.99 -10.86 -12.73
C VAL A 326 -6.37 -9.80 -13.65
N PHE A 327 -5.18 -9.29 -13.30
CA PHE A 327 -4.47 -8.35 -14.15
C PHE A 327 -4.04 -9.00 -15.48
N ARG A 328 -3.51 -10.23 -15.41
CA ARG A 328 -3.11 -11.00 -16.60
C ARG A 328 -4.29 -11.24 -17.53
N GLU A 329 -5.40 -11.73 -17.01
CA GLU A 329 -6.62 -11.99 -17.79
C GLU A 329 -7.18 -10.72 -18.43
N TYR A 330 -7.14 -9.60 -17.69
CA TYR A 330 -7.52 -8.29 -18.24
C TYR A 330 -6.63 -7.91 -19.43
N VAL A 331 -5.30 -8.04 -19.30
CA VAL A 331 -4.34 -7.71 -20.37
C VAL A 331 -4.49 -8.65 -21.58
N GLU A 332 -4.77 -9.93 -21.36
CA GLU A 332 -5.02 -10.91 -22.43
C GLU A 332 -6.31 -10.60 -23.22
N GLY A 333 -7.26 -9.89 -22.60
CA GLY A 333 -8.48 -9.42 -23.25
C GLY A 333 -8.33 -8.16 -24.11
N ILE A 334 -7.17 -7.48 -24.08
CA ILE A 334 -6.88 -6.27 -24.86
C ILE A 334 -6.44 -6.63 -26.27
#